data_AF-A0A832FCS6-F1
#
_entry.id   AF-A0A832FCS6-F1
#
_cell.length_a   1.000
_cell.length_b   1.000
_cell.length_c   1.000
_cell.angle_alpha   90.00
_cell.angle_beta   90.00
_cell.angle_gamma   90.00
#
_symmetry.space_group_name_H-M   'P 1'
#
loop_
_entity.id
_entity.type
_entity.pdbx_description
1 polymer ?
#
loop_
_entity_poly.entity_id
_entity_poly.type
_entity_poly.pdbx_seq_one_letter_code
_entity_poly.pdbx_strand_id
1 'polypeptide(L)'
;MMQDSYSATFISAEGRQYPATIFLSPVTLTIRYKNESGEQKDIYWLAERIQSMEETVLFTKLSCLSLSNKTEYLQVRDANLVAAIKKVYRDRKFVGGVYHHTLGKTRNKILLVFAIVIGLLAAAYFWLMPWIGERVAMNFSKEYEIELGESMYQATMSNAKIDSSKTRILNEFYKKLSFAVDYPVTITVIEAKEVNAFAIPGGHIVVHDAILEGMKTPEELAALLGHEASHIAKRHSLRSMFRGFARRMFILLLTGNDTGIVGYLAANADALKGLQYSRSLETEADNEGMKLMAGSGLNTEGMLQLMNMLQQEAAGKEPAAFMSTHPVFKDRLENIRAQMKNFPTPSSGNRPDLSKLFHDLYENW
;
A
#
# COMPACT_ATOMS: atom_id res chain seq x y z
N MET A 1 75.93 -3.75 -6.40
CA MET A 1 74.73 -3.18 -5.74
C MET A 1 73.93 -4.35 -5.17
N MET A 2 73.71 -4.41 -3.86
CA MET A 2 72.91 -5.46 -3.24
C MET A 2 71.50 -5.41 -3.85
N GLN A 3 71.09 -6.51 -4.48
CA GLN A 3 69.77 -6.64 -5.06
C GLN A 3 68.84 -7.03 -3.92
N ASP A 4 67.97 -6.12 -3.48
CA ASP A 4 67.02 -6.41 -2.41
C ASP A 4 66.19 -7.65 -2.80
N SER A 5 66.30 -8.71 -2.01
CA SER A 5 65.57 -9.95 -2.19
C SER A 5 64.35 -9.96 -1.27
N TYR A 6 63.17 -10.20 -1.82
CA TYR A 6 61.92 -10.21 -1.07
C TYR A 6 61.26 -11.59 -1.09
N SER A 7 60.43 -11.91 -0.11
CA SER A 7 59.70 -13.19 -0.07
C SER A 7 58.25 -13.04 -0.53
N ALA A 8 57.82 -13.96 -1.38
CA ALA A 8 56.44 -14.03 -1.87
C ALA A 8 56.04 -15.47 -2.20
N THR A 9 54.76 -15.70 -2.49
CA THR A 9 54.26 -16.98 -2.99
C THR A 9 53.95 -16.85 -4.47
N PHE A 10 54.70 -17.59 -5.30
CA PHE A 10 54.43 -17.71 -6.73
C PHE A 10 53.36 -18.79 -6.97
N ILE A 11 52.39 -18.49 -7.82
CA ILE A 11 51.33 -19.42 -8.23
C ILE A 11 51.46 -19.62 -9.74
N SER A 12 51.82 -20.84 -10.14
CA SER A 12 51.95 -21.19 -11.56
C SER A 12 50.61 -21.14 -12.27
N ALA A 13 50.64 -21.17 -13.60
CA ALA A 13 49.42 -21.22 -14.42
C ALA A 13 48.54 -22.45 -14.12
N GLU A 14 49.14 -23.53 -13.65
CA GLU A 14 48.47 -24.78 -13.22
C GLU A 14 47.94 -24.70 -11.78
N GLY A 15 48.05 -23.54 -11.12
CA GLY A 15 47.55 -23.29 -9.77
C GLY A 15 48.46 -23.79 -8.64
N ARG A 16 49.66 -24.26 -8.96
CA ARG A 16 50.62 -24.77 -7.97
C ARG A 16 51.34 -23.63 -7.27
N GLN A 17 51.50 -23.72 -5.95
CA GLN A 17 52.07 -22.65 -5.12
C GLN A 17 53.50 -22.97 -4.71
N TYR A 18 54.40 -22.02 -4.89
CA TYR A 18 55.80 -22.14 -4.57
C TYR A 18 56.27 -20.94 -3.74
N PRO A 19 56.94 -21.16 -2.59
CA PRO A 19 57.70 -20.11 -1.93
C PRO A 19 58.76 -19.57 -2.90
N ALA A 20 58.76 -18.26 -3.10
CA ALA A 20 59.60 -17.61 -4.09
C ALA A 20 60.36 -16.42 -3.50
N THR A 21 61.57 -16.22 -4.00
CA THR A 21 62.39 -15.02 -3.77
C THR A 21 62.27 -14.10 -4.98
N ILE A 22 61.96 -12.83 -4.71
CA ILE A 22 61.64 -11.83 -5.73
C ILE A 22 62.78 -10.83 -5.82
N PHE A 23 63.23 -10.58 -7.05
CA PHE A 23 64.18 -9.53 -7.37
C PHE A 23 63.53 -8.55 -8.33
N LEU A 24 63.61 -7.26 -7.99
CA LEU A 24 63.02 -6.19 -8.78
C LEU A 24 64.08 -5.52 -9.65
N SER A 25 63.73 -5.28 -10.91
CA SER A 25 64.46 -4.47 -11.87
C SER A 25 63.47 -3.53 -12.56
N PRO A 26 63.89 -2.37 -13.09
CA PRO A 26 63.01 -1.49 -13.86
C PRO A 26 62.31 -2.17 -15.05
N VAL A 27 62.90 -3.25 -15.58
CA VAL A 27 62.41 -3.96 -16.77
C VAL A 27 61.78 -5.31 -16.43
N THR A 28 62.27 -5.99 -15.40
CA THR A 28 61.85 -7.35 -15.05
C THR A 28 61.60 -7.55 -13.57
N LEU A 29 60.58 -8.34 -13.26
CA LEU A 29 60.38 -8.94 -11.95
C LEU A 29 60.84 -10.40 -12.05
N THR A 30 61.95 -10.71 -11.39
CA THR A 30 62.51 -12.08 -11.37
C THR A 30 61.93 -12.83 -10.19
N ILE A 31 61.35 -13.99 -10.46
CA ILE A 31 60.76 -14.91 -9.49
C ILE A 31 61.62 -16.16 -9.43
N ARG A 32 62.35 -16.33 -8.33
CA ARG A 32 63.16 -17.51 -8.08
C ARG A 32 62.45 -18.46 -7.13
N TYR A 33 62.17 -19.68 -7.56
CA TYR A 33 61.48 -20.69 -6.75
C TYR A 33 62.11 -22.07 -6.92
N LYS A 34 61.82 -23.00 -6.01
CA LYS A 34 62.21 -24.42 -6.16
C LYS A 34 61.00 -25.22 -6.65
N ASN A 35 61.19 -26.02 -7.68
CA ASN A 35 60.15 -26.93 -8.17
C ASN A 35 60.02 -28.18 -7.27
N GLU A 36 59.10 -29.08 -7.63
CA GLU A 36 58.82 -30.32 -6.87
C GLU A 36 60.02 -31.28 -6.79
N SER A 37 60.97 -31.21 -7.71
CA SER A 37 62.22 -31.98 -7.68
C SER A 37 63.36 -31.29 -6.91
N GLY A 38 63.08 -30.15 -6.26
CA GLY A 38 64.07 -29.37 -5.50
C GLY A 38 65.04 -28.55 -6.35
N GLU A 39 64.87 -28.56 -7.68
CA GLU A 39 65.66 -27.78 -8.63
C GLU A 39 65.21 -26.32 -8.60
N GLN A 40 66.18 -25.42 -8.56
CA GLN A 40 65.92 -23.98 -8.58
C GLN A 40 65.59 -23.52 -10.00
N LYS A 41 64.46 -22.82 -10.15
CA LYS A 41 64.02 -22.20 -11.40
C LYS A 41 63.81 -20.71 -11.22
N ASP A 42 64.21 -19.95 -12.23
CA ASP A 42 64.03 -18.51 -12.31
C ASP A 42 63.05 -18.20 -13.45
N ILE A 43 61.96 -17.50 -13.12
CA ILE A 43 60.99 -16.96 -14.08
C ILE A 43 61.17 -15.44 -14.15
N TYR A 44 61.08 -14.90 -15.35
CA TYR A 44 61.22 -13.47 -15.61
C TYR A 44 59.90 -12.91 -16.11
N TRP A 45 59.23 -12.13 -15.27
CA TRP A 45 58.09 -11.35 -15.69
C TRP A 45 58.58 -10.02 -16.26
N LEU A 46 58.26 -9.76 -17.53
CA LEU A 46 58.47 -8.43 -18.10
C LEU A 46 57.49 -7.47 -17.44
N ALA A 47 57.99 -6.32 -16.98
CA ALA A 47 57.16 -5.31 -16.31
C ALA A 47 55.95 -4.85 -17.16
N GLU A 48 56.08 -4.88 -18.48
CA GLU A 48 55.01 -4.56 -19.43
C GLU A 48 53.89 -5.61 -19.50
N ARG A 49 54.15 -6.85 -19.07
CA ARG A 49 53.20 -7.97 -19.10
C ARG A 49 52.46 -8.17 -17.76
N ILE A 50 52.81 -7.39 -16.74
CA ILE A 50 52.09 -7.38 -15.46
C ILE A 50 50.74 -6.69 -15.68
N GLN A 51 49.66 -7.45 -15.55
CA GLN A 51 48.32 -7.02 -15.92
C GLN A 51 47.63 -6.27 -14.79
N SER A 52 47.62 -6.82 -13.57
CA SER A 52 46.93 -6.23 -12.43
C SER A 52 47.72 -6.35 -11.13
N MET A 53 47.40 -5.46 -10.20
CA MET A 53 47.85 -5.47 -8.80
C MET A 53 46.63 -5.20 -7.92
N GLU A 54 46.20 -6.20 -7.17
CA GLU A 54 45.02 -6.15 -6.30
C GLU A 54 45.44 -6.22 -4.84
N GLU A 55 45.15 -5.17 -4.09
CA GLU A 55 45.42 -5.11 -2.65
C GLU A 55 44.19 -5.61 -1.88
N THR A 56 44.35 -6.72 -1.18
CA THR A 56 43.37 -7.22 -0.21
C THR A 56 43.84 -6.93 1.21
N VAL A 57 42.96 -7.10 2.21
CA VAL A 57 43.30 -6.89 3.63
C VAL A 57 44.45 -7.79 4.10
N LEU A 58 44.65 -8.97 3.47
CA LEU A 58 45.60 -9.98 3.93
C LEU A 58 46.86 -10.11 3.05
N PHE A 59 46.80 -9.71 1.78
CA PHE A 59 47.91 -9.81 0.83
C PHE A 59 47.66 -8.95 -0.41
N THR A 60 48.72 -8.68 -1.16
CA THR A 60 48.65 -8.10 -2.50
C THR A 60 48.85 -9.19 -3.55
N LYS A 61 47.97 -9.24 -4.55
CA LYS A 61 48.05 -10.21 -5.65
C LYS A 61 48.44 -9.49 -6.93
N LEU A 62 49.54 -9.90 -7.54
CA LEU A 62 49.93 -9.47 -8.89
C LEU A 62 49.55 -10.57 -9.89
N SER A 63 49.10 -10.17 -11.08
CA SER A 63 48.89 -11.07 -12.21
C SER A 63 49.80 -10.68 -13.37
N CYS A 64 50.39 -11.68 -14.03
CA CYS A 64 51.20 -11.46 -15.22
C CYS A 64 50.86 -12.49 -16.29
N LEU A 65 50.85 -12.05 -17.54
CA LEU A 65 50.72 -12.95 -18.67
C LEU A 65 52.10 -13.52 -19.03
N SER A 66 52.28 -14.82 -18.83
CA SER A 66 53.51 -15.53 -19.16
C SER A 66 53.81 -15.49 -20.66
N LEU A 67 55.04 -15.83 -21.07
CA LEU A 67 55.42 -15.93 -22.48
C LEU A 67 54.60 -16.98 -23.25
N SER A 68 54.04 -17.96 -22.53
CA SER A 68 53.15 -19.01 -23.03
C SER A 68 51.67 -18.61 -23.08
N ASN A 69 51.35 -17.33 -22.90
CA ASN A 69 49.97 -16.81 -22.84
C ASN A 69 49.09 -17.39 -21.72
N LYS A 70 49.70 -17.98 -20.69
CA LYS A 70 49.00 -18.37 -19.47
C LYS A 70 49.20 -17.33 -18.37
N THR A 71 48.18 -17.10 -17.55
CA THR A 71 48.26 -16.15 -16.43
C THR A 71 48.89 -16.82 -15.21
N GLU A 72 49.93 -16.19 -14.69
CA GLU A 72 50.58 -16.58 -13.44
C GLU A 72 50.31 -15.51 -12.38
N TYR A 73 50.38 -15.88 -11.11
CA TYR A 73 50.09 -14.97 -10.01
C TYR A 73 51.23 -14.92 -9.00
N LEU A 74 51.39 -13.75 -8.37
CA LEU A 74 52.31 -13.55 -7.28
C LEU A 74 51.56 -12.99 -6.09
N GLN A 75 51.51 -13.76 -5.00
CA GLN A 75 50.90 -13.35 -3.75
C GLN A 75 51.98 -12.81 -2.82
N VAL A 76 51.89 -11.53 -2.53
CA VAL A 76 52.84 -10.78 -1.71
C VAL A 76 52.20 -10.43 -0.38
N ARG A 77 52.80 -10.89 0.72
CA ARG A 77 52.40 -10.50 2.09
C ARG A 77 53.32 -9.46 2.71
N ASP A 78 54.52 -9.29 2.14
CA ASP A 78 55.50 -8.33 2.61
C ASP A 78 55.17 -6.92 2.12
N ALA A 79 54.85 -6.02 3.05
CA ALA A 79 54.54 -4.63 2.77
C ALA A 79 55.72 -3.86 2.13
N ASN A 80 56.97 -4.26 2.42
CA ASN A 80 58.16 -3.65 1.84
C ASN A 80 58.28 -3.98 0.36
N LEU A 81 57.98 -5.22 -0.02
CA LEU A 81 57.93 -5.63 -1.43
C LEU A 81 56.83 -4.88 -2.20
N VAL A 82 55.65 -4.70 -1.60
CA VAL A 82 54.56 -3.91 -2.20
C VAL A 82 54.99 -2.47 -2.46
N ALA A 83 55.65 -1.84 -1.47
CA ALA A 83 56.16 -0.48 -1.61
C ALA A 83 57.26 -0.38 -2.67
N ALA A 84 58.16 -1.37 -2.73
CA ALA A 84 59.23 -1.44 -3.71
C ALA A 84 58.69 -1.61 -5.14
N ILE A 85 57.69 -2.48 -5.35
CA ILE A 85 57.00 -2.67 -6.64
C ILE A 85 56.37 -1.35 -7.08
N LYS A 86 55.62 -0.66 -6.21
CA LYS A 86 54.99 0.63 -6.51
C LYS A 86 56.03 1.71 -6.85
N LYS A 87 57.20 1.68 -6.22
CA LYS A 87 58.30 2.62 -6.47
C LYS A 87 59.00 2.36 -7.80
N VAL A 88 59.33 1.10 -8.10
CA VAL A 88 60.07 0.70 -9.30
C VAL A 88 59.20 0.84 -10.56
N TYR A 89 57.91 0.52 -10.45
CA TYR A 89 56.97 0.55 -11.58
C TYR A 89 56.00 1.73 -11.50
N ARG A 90 56.42 2.86 -10.90
CA ARG A 90 55.60 4.04 -10.62
C ARG A 90 54.86 4.60 -11.85
N ASP A 91 55.49 4.54 -13.01
CA ASP A 91 54.95 5.08 -14.27
C ASP A 91 54.09 4.08 -15.05
N ARG A 92 53.94 2.84 -14.54
CA ARG A 92 53.08 1.82 -15.15
C ARG A 92 51.69 1.91 -14.55
N LYS A 93 50.69 2.13 -15.42
CA LYS A 93 49.29 1.95 -15.06
C LYS A 93 49.01 0.46 -14.96
N PHE A 94 49.19 -0.14 -13.78
CA PHE A 94 48.67 -1.47 -13.50
C PHE A 94 47.16 -1.46 -13.80
N VAL A 95 46.70 -2.34 -14.70
CA VAL A 95 45.28 -2.47 -15.03
C VAL A 95 44.61 -3.29 -13.92
N GLY A 96 44.50 -2.67 -12.75
CA GLY A 96 43.79 -3.17 -11.60
C GLY A 96 43.21 -1.97 -10.87
N GLY A 97 41.89 -1.74 -10.98
CA GLY A 97 41.20 -0.71 -10.20
C GLY A 97 40.29 0.28 -10.95
N VAL A 98 40.15 0.20 -12.28
CA VAL A 98 39.12 1.02 -12.97
C VAL A 98 37.71 0.47 -12.77
N TYR A 99 37.56 -0.81 -12.43
CA TYR A 99 36.25 -1.45 -12.26
C TYR A 99 35.54 -1.09 -10.94
N HIS A 100 36.24 -0.63 -9.90
CA HIS A 100 35.62 -0.29 -8.60
C HIS A 100 35.57 1.21 -8.29
N HIS A 101 36.49 2.03 -8.82
CA HIS A 101 36.57 3.42 -8.39
C HIS A 101 35.65 4.40 -9.16
N THR A 102 35.29 4.07 -10.40
CA THR A 102 34.37 4.88 -11.25
C THR A 102 32.94 4.33 -11.22
N LEU A 103 32.78 3.01 -11.23
CA LEU A 103 31.47 2.33 -11.13
C LEU A 103 30.80 2.48 -9.77
N GLY A 104 31.52 2.65 -8.65
CA GLY A 104 30.90 2.91 -7.35
C GLY A 104 30.09 4.21 -7.32
N LYS A 105 30.63 5.29 -7.91
CA LYS A 105 29.93 6.58 -8.02
C LYS A 105 28.78 6.52 -9.04
N THR A 106 28.98 5.85 -10.18
CA THR A 106 27.95 5.73 -11.22
C THR A 106 26.82 4.79 -10.81
N ARG A 107 27.11 3.64 -10.18
CA ARG A 107 26.13 2.71 -9.61
C ARG A 107 25.29 3.39 -8.53
N ASN A 108 25.91 4.14 -7.62
CA ASN A 108 25.16 4.84 -6.58
C ASN A 108 24.25 5.94 -7.16
N LYS A 109 24.69 6.65 -8.22
CA LYS A 109 23.83 7.59 -8.96
C LYS A 109 22.66 6.89 -9.66
N ILE A 110 22.91 5.74 -10.30
CA ILE A 110 21.86 4.93 -10.94
C ILE A 110 20.85 4.43 -9.90
N LEU A 111 21.32 3.87 -8.78
CA LEU A 111 20.46 3.43 -7.69
C LEU A 111 19.64 4.58 -7.10
N LEU A 112 20.23 5.77 -6.95
CA LEU A 112 19.52 6.96 -6.52
C LEU A 112 18.42 7.36 -7.51
N VAL A 113 18.70 7.36 -8.81
CA VAL A 113 17.70 7.65 -9.84
C VAL A 113 16.57 6.62 -9.80
N PHE A 114 16.88 5.32 -9.69
CA PHE A 114 15.86 4.28 -9.54
C PHE A 114 15.02 4.48 -8.26
N ALA A 115 15.65 4.79 -7.13
CA ALA A 115 14.94 5.06 -5.88
C ALA A 115 14.02 6.29 -6.00
N ILE A 116 14.46 7.34 -6.69
CA ILE A 116 13.64 8.53 -6.97
C ILE A 116 12.45 8.16 -7.87
N VAL A 117 12.69 7.41 -8.95
CA VAL A 117 11.61 6.99 -9.86
C VAL A 117 10.59 6.11 -9.13
N ILE A 118 11.04 5.13 -8.33
CA ILE A 118 10.14 4.31 -7.51
C ILE A 118 9.38 5.17 -6.49
N GLY A 119 10.06 6.12 -5.85
CA GLY A 119 9.44 7.07 -4.93
C GLY A 119 8.35 7.92 -5.61
N LEU A 120 8.60 8.40 -6.82
CA LEU A 120 7.62 9.16 -7.62
C LEU A 120 6.44 8.29 -8.06
N LEU A 121 6.68 7.05 -8.47
CA LEU A 121 5.62 6.11 -8.83
C LEU A 121 4.75 5.75 -7.62
N ALA A 122 5.37 5.50 -6.46
CA ALA A 122 4.66 5.29 -5.21
C ALA A 122 3.86 6.55 -4.83
N ALA A 123 4.45 7.73 -4.97
CA ALA A 123 3.76 8.98 -4.69
C ALA A 123 2.55 9.20 -5.60
N ALA A 124 2.70 8.89 -6.89
CA ALA A 124 1.60 8.93 -7.84
C ALA A 124 0.49 7.94 -7.45
N TYR A 125 0.86 6.70 -7.11
CA TYR A 125 -0.10 5.66 -6.72
C TYR A 125 -0.88 5.99 -5.44
N PHE A 126 -0.19 6.44 -4.38
CA PHE A 126 -0.79 6.65 -3.07
C PHE A 126 -1.47 8.03 -2.92
N TRP A 127 -1.01 9.07 -3.61
CA TRP A 127 -1.55 10.42 -3.45
C TRP A 127 -2.21 10.96 -4.73
N LEU A 128 -1.53 10.91 -5.87
CA LEU A 128 -2.07 11.51 -7.10
C LEU A 128 -3.30 10.76 -7.62
N MET A 129 -3.26 9.43 -7.69
CA MET A 129 -4.37 8.64 -8.26
C MET A 129 -5.66 8.75 -7.42
N PRO A 130 -5.62 8.63 -6.08
CA PRO A 130 -6.81 8.88 -5.27
C PRO A 130 -7.32 10.32 -5.42
N TRP A 131 -6.42 11.32 -5.52
CA TRP A 131 -6.82 12.70 -5.75
C TRP A 131 -7.53 12.89 -7.10
N ILE A 132 -7.05 12.26 -8.17
CA ILE A 132 -7.73 12.27 -9.48
C ILE A 132 -9.10 11.60 -9.36
N GLY A 133 -9.17 10.41 -8.76
CA GLY A 133 -10.42 9.67 -8.59
C GLY A 133 -11.48 10.48 -7.83
N GLU A 134 -11.06 11.14 -6.75
CA GLU A 134 -11.90 12.05 -5.97
C GLU A 134 -12.46 13.19 -6.83
N ARG A 135 -11.61 13.84 -7.63
CA ARG A 135 -12.02 14.93 -8.52
C ARG A 135 -13.00 14.47 -9.58
N VAL A 136 -12.80 13.29 -10.16
CA VAL A 136 -13.73 12.71 -11.12
C VAL A 136 -15.07 12.42 -10.44
N ALA A 137 -15.07 11.78 -9.27
CA ALA A 137 -16.30 11.50 -8.53
C ALA A 137 -17.10 12.77 -8.22
N MET A 138 -16.45 13.83 -7.73
CA MET A 138 -17.13 15.08 -7.36
C MET A 138 -17.71 15.84 -8.55
N ASN A 139 -17.13 15.70 -9.75
CA ASN A 139 -17.62 16.33 -10.98
C ASN A 139 -18.48 15.38 -11.83
N PHE A 140 -18.68 14.14 -11.41
CA PHE A 140 -19.52 13.19 -12.12
C PHE A 140 -20.97 13.67 -12.08
N SER A 141 -21.70 13.56 -13.20
CA SER A 141 -23.09 14.04 -13.27
C SER A 141 -23.97 13.30 -12.26
N LYS A 142 -24.87 14.02 -11.61
CA LYS A 142 -25.79 13.45 -10.64
C LYS A 142 -26.78 12.50 -11.31
N GLU A 143 -27.24 12.85 -12.52
CA GLU A 143 -28.17 12.06 -13.32
C GLU A 143 -27.55 10.69 -13.69
N TYR A 144 -26.30 10.70 -14.15
CA TYR A 144 -25.57 9.46 -14.42
C TYR A 144 -25.27 8.66 -13.15
N GLU A 145 -25.05 9.32 -12.02
CA GLU A 145 -24.90 8.61 -10.73
C GLU A 145 -26.19 7.90 -10.32
N ILE A 146 -27.34 8.54 -10.53
CA ILE A 146 -28.66 7.94 -10.25
C ILE A 146 -28.89 6.72 -11.16
N GLU A 147 -28.62 6.84 -12.46
CA GLU A 147 -28.76 5.72 -13.42
C GLU A 147 -27.80 4.56 -13.12
N LEU A 148 -26.54 4.88 -12.80
CA LEU A 148 -25.54 3.92 -12.35
C LEU A 148 -26.01 3.23 -11.06
N GLY A 149 -26.51 4.00 -10.11
CA GLY A 149 -27.07 3.55 -8.85
C GLY A 149 -28.21 2.56 -9.02
N GLU A 150 -29.15 2.86 -9.92
CA GLU A 150 -30.26 1.98 -10.25
C GLU A 150 -29.78 0.64 -10.82
N SER A 151 -28.84 0.68 -11.76
CA SER A 151 -28.25 -0.53 -12.33
C SER A 151 -27.58 -1.40 -11.25
N MET A 152 -26.86 -0.77 -10.32
CA MET A 152 -26.18 -1.45 -9.21
C MET A 152 -27.19 -2.00 -8.19
N TYR A 153 -28.25 -1.26 -7.90
CA TYR A 153 -29.35 -1.71 -7.05
C TYR A 153 -30.01 -2.97 -7.61
N GLN A 154 -30.39 -2.98 -8.89
CA GLN A 154 -31.00 -4.14 -9.55
C GLN A 154 -30.09 -5.37 -9.50
N ALA A 155 -28.79 -5.19 -9.75
CA ALA A 155 -27.81 -6.28 -9.64
C ALA A 155 -27.70 -6.82 -8.21
N THR A 156 -27.66 -5.92 -7.21
CA THR A 156 -27.51 -6.28 -5.79
C THR A 156 -28.76 -7.00 -5.26
N MET A 157 -29.95 -6.56 -5.68
CA MET A 157 -31.24 -7.09 -5.21
C MET A 157 -31.70 -8.35 -5.95
N SER A 158 -31.01 -8.77 -7.00
CA SER A 158 -31.39 -9.90 -7.85
C SER A 158 -31.70 -11.20 -7.10
N ASN A 159 -31.02 -11.46 -5.98
CA ASN A 159 -31.21 -12.65 -5.14
C ASN A 159 -31.63 -12.31 -3.70
N ALA A 160 -31.96 -11.06 -3.41
CA ALA A 160 -32.33 -10.63 -2.07
C ALA A 160 -33.82 -10.92 -1.80
N LYS A 161 -34.13 -11.39 -0.59
CA LYS A 161 -35.53 -11.54 -0.15
C LYS A 161 -35.98 -10.23 0.49
N ILE A 162 -36.79 -9.46 -0.22
CA ILE A 162 -37.25 -8.14 0.22
C ILE A 162 -38.43 -8.29 1.20
N ASP A 163 -38.34 -7.64 2.36
CA ASP A 163 -39.46 -7.46 3.27
C ASP A 163 -40.25 -6.21 2.86
N SER A 164 -41.31 -6.41 2.08
CA SER A 164 -42.15 -5.31 1.58
C SER A 164 -42.83 -4.49 2.68
N SER A 165 -43.12 -5.10 3.84
CA SER A 165 -43.80 -4.43 4.94
C SER A 165 -42.85 -3.46 5.64
N LYS A 166 -41.70 -3.96 6.10
CA LYS A 166 -40.65 -3.13 6.73
C LYS A 166 -40.12 -2.09 5.76
N THR A 167 -39.97 -2.44 4.47
CA THR A 167 -39.60 -1.49 3.41
C THR A 167 -40.55 -0.30 3.35
N ARG A 168 -41.87 -0.54 3.32
CA ARG A 168 -42.86 0.54 3.31
C ARG A 168 -42.75 1.43 4.56
N ILE A 169 -42.66 0.81 5.73
CA ILE A 169 -42.58 1.54 7.02
C ILE A 169 -41.30 2.38 7.09
N LEU A 170 -40.14 1.84 6.68
CA LEU A 170 -38.88 2.59 6.69
C LEU A 170 -38.89 3.77 5.71
N ASN A 171 -39.50 3.63 4.53
CA ASN A 171 -39.66 4.77 3.61
C ASN A 171 -40.60 5.84 4.19
N GLU A 172 -41.70 5.45 4.85
CA GLU A 172 -42.58 6.39 5.55
C GLU A 172 -41.85 7.10 6.71
N PHE A 173 -41.05 6.35 7.48
CA PHE A 173 -40.23 6.86 8.57
C PHE A 173 -39.23 7.89 8.04
N TYR A 174 -38.46 7.54 7.01
CA TYR A 174 -37.47 8.41 6.39
C TYR A 174 -38.08 9.69 5.81
N LYS A 175 -39.24 9.58 5.14
CA LYS A 175 -39.97 10.74 4.65
C LYS A 175 -40.34 11.72 5.78
N LYS A 176 -40.75 11.20 6.94
CA LYS A 176 -41.04 12.01 8.14
C LYS A 176 -39.81 12.58 8.83
N LEU A 177 -38.63 11.98 8.64
CA LEU A 177 -37.36 12.61 9.06
C LEU A 177 -37.15 13.90 8.26
N SER A 178 -37.52 13.92 6.98
CA SER A 178 -37.36 15.09 6.11
C SER A 178 -35.90 15.58 6.04
N PHE A 179 -34.96 14.63 5.99
CA PHE A 179 -33.54 14.94 5.82
C PHE A 179 -33.31 15.72 4.53
N ALA A 180 -32.54 16.80 4.62
CA ALA A 180 -32.19 17.67 3.50
C ALA A 180 -31.08 17.04 2.66
N VAL A 181 -31.40 15.96 1.96
CA VAL A 181 -30.49 15.24 1.07
C VAL A 181 -30.92 15.48 -0.36
N ASP A 182 -30.02 16.06 -1.16
CA ASP A 182 -30.28 16.35 -2.57
C ASP A 182 -30.14 15.08 -3.44
N TYR A 183 -30.80 13.98 -3.09
CA TYR A 183 -30.88 12.75 -3.88
C TYR A 183 -32.25 12.09 -3.65
N PRO A 184 -32.79 11.34 -4.63
CA PRO A 184 -34.04 10.60 -4.46
C PRO A 184 -33.81 9.36 -3.59
N VAL A 185 -33.74 9.56 -2.27
CA VAL A 185 -33.42 8.45 -1.36
C VAL A 185 -34.58 7.47 -1.24
N THR A 186 -34.29 6.20 -1.45
CA THR A 186 -35.22 5.06 -1.34
C THR A 186 -34.60 3.99 -0.47
N ILE A 187 -35.39 3.42 0.44
CA ILE A 187 -34.92 2.41 1.38
C ILE A 187 -35.51 1.06 1.01
N THR A 188 -34.71 0.00 1.04
CA THR A 188 -35.15 -1.38 0.85
C THR A 188 -34.70 -2.22 2.03
N VAL A 189 -35.64 -2.95 2.64
CA VAL A 189 -35.36 -3.89 3.72
C VAL A 189 -35.27 -5.29 3.15
N ILE A 190 -34.19 -6.00 3.48
CA ILE A 190 -33.98 -7.38 3.06
C ILE A 190 -33.84 -8.29 4.27
N GLU A 191 -34.33 -9.52 4.13
CA GLU A 191 -34.13 -10.57 5.13
C GLU A 191 -32.68 -11.08 5.03
N ALA A 192 -31.88 -10.84 6.06
CA ALA A 192 -30.49 -11.24 6.11
C ALA A 192 -30.04 -11.44 7.56
N LYS A 193 -29.23 -12.48 7.81
CA LYS A 193 -28.78 -12.81 9.18
C LYS A 193 -27.71 -11.86 9.68
N GLU A 194 -27.03 -11.19 8.77
CA GLU A 194 -25.96 -10.26 9.05
C GLU A 194 -26.52 -8.91 9.48
N VAL A 195 -26.10 -8.41 10.64
CA VAL A 195 -26.35 -7.03 11.09
C VAL A 195 -25.62 -6.08 10.13
N ASN A 196 -26.35 -5.43 9.22
CA ASN A 196 -25.79 -4.51 8.23
C ASN A 196 -26.82 -3.51 7.66
N ALA A 197 -26.31 -2.41 7.12
CA ALA A 197 -26.99 -1.50 6.22
C ALA A 197 -25.94 -0.83 5.33
N PHE A 198 -26.30 -0.42 4.12
CA PHE A 198 -25.37 0.27 3.23
C PHE A 198 -26.07 1.13 2.19
N ALA A 199 -25.42 2.23 1.82
CA ALA A 199 -25.80 3.10 0.72
C ALA A 199 -25.16 2.71 -0.63
N ILE A 200 -26.00 2.54 -1.63
CA ILE A 200 -25.64 2.43 -3.05
C ILE A 200 -25.64 3.84 -3.67
N PRO A 201 -24.73 4.16 -4.61
CA PRO A 201 -24.78 5.43 -5.35
C PRO A 201 -26.19 5.78 -5.85
N GLY A 202 -26.49 7.06 -5.95
CA GLY A 202 -27.72 7.51 -6.62
C GLY A 202 -28.99 7.57 -5.75
N GLY A 203 -29.00 6.99 -4.55
CA GLY A 203 -30.11 7.17 -3.61
C GLY A 203 -30.60 5.92 -2.87
N HIS A 204 -30.10 4.73 -3.19
CA HIS A 204 -30.63 3.51 -2.58
C HIS A 204 -29.93 3.18 -1.27
N ILE A 205 -30.69 3.02 -0.19
CA ILE A 205 -30.22 2.49 1.10
C ILE A 205 -30.79 1.08 1.27
N VAL A 206 -29.92 0.10 1.49
CA VAL A 206 -30.33 -1.27 1.79
C VAL A 206 -30.12 -1.52 3.28
N VAL A 207 -31.16 -2.02 3.96
CA VAL A 207 -31.15 -2.32 5.39
C VAL A 207 -31.40 -3.80 5.59
N HIS A 208 -30.52 -4.50 6.30
CA HIS A 208 -30.77 -5.88 6.68
C HIS A 208 -31.72 -5.89 7.89
N ASP A 209 -32.74 -6.73 7.90
CA ASP A 209 -33.68 -6.81 9.03
C ASP A 209 -33.01 -7.10 10.38
N ALA A 210 -31.93 -7.89 10.40
CA ALA A 210 -31.15 -8.16 11.62
C ALA A 210 -30.59 -6.90 12.31
N ILE A 211 -30.30 -5.81 11.60
CA ILE A 211 -29.85 -4.56 12.25
C ILE A 211 -30.98 -3.86 13.00
N LEU A 212 -32.23 -4.08 12.59
CA LEU A 212 -33.40 -3.49 13.22
C LEU A 212 -33.67 -4.18 14.56
N GLU A 213 -33.51 -5.50 14.65
CA GLU A 213 -33.75 -6.28 15.89
C GLU A 213 -32.97 -5.77 17.12
N GLY A 214 -31.79 -5.17 16.91
CA GLY A 214 -30.96 -4.60 17.98
C GLY A 214 -31.38 -3.19 18.43
N MET A 215 -32.23 -2.49 17.66
CA MET A 215 -32.59 -1.10 17.92
C MET A 215 -33.70 -0.98 18.97
N LYS A 216 -33.57 0.01 19.84
CA LYS A 216 -34.47 0.25 20.98
C LYS A 216 -35.24 1.57 20.88
N THR A 217 -34.75 2.51 20.09
CA THR A 217 -35.34 3.85 19.98
C THR A 217 -35.48 4.28 18.52
N PRO A 218 -36.48 5.12 18.19
CA PRO A 218 -36.56 5.73 16.86
C PRO A 218 -35.34 6.61 16.56
N GLU A 219 -34.67 7.17 17.56
CA GLU A 219 -33.44 7.94 17.39
C GLU A 219 -32.26 7.08 16.91
N GLU A 220 -32.13 5.83 17.36
CA GLU A 220 -31.13 4.88 16.84
C GLU A 220 -31.39 4.57 15.35
N LEU A 221 -32.64 4.34 14.96
CA LEU A 221 -33.01 4.13 13.56
C LEU A 221 -32.76 5.38 12.72
N ALA A 222 -33.14 6.56 13.23
CA ALA A 222 -32.88 7.82 12.55
C ALA A 222 -31.38 8.10 12.41
N ALA A 223 -30.56 7.68 13.38
CA ALA A 223 -29.11 7.78 13.29
C ALA A 223 -28.55 6.86 12.20
N LEU A 224 -29.02 5.61 12.09
CA LEU A 224 -28.61 4.70 11.03
C LEU A 224 -28.94 5.29 9.65
N LEU A 225 -30.20 5.69 9.46
CA LEU A 225 -30.64 6.25 8.18
C LEU A 225 -29.96 7.59 7.88
N GLY A 226 -29.66 8.40 8.89
CA GLY A 226 -28.92 9.65 8.74
C GLY A 226 -27.46 9.43 8.33
N HIS A 227 -26.82 8.40 8.89
CA HIS A 227 -25.47 7.96 8.52
C HIS A 227 -25.44 7.48 7.05
N GLU A 228 -26.31 6.56 6.68
CA GLU A 228 -26.37 6.04 5.30
C GLU A 228 -26.76 7.12 4.28
N ALA A 229 -27.72 7.98 4.61
CA ALA A 229 -28.07 9.11 3.76
C ALA A 229 -26.92 10.12 3.62
N SER A 230 -26.04 10.23 4.62
CA SER A 230 -24.83 11.05 4.53
C SER A 230 -23.80 10.46 3.57
N HIS A 231 -23.67 9.14 3.49
CA HIS A 231 -22.86 8.50 2.46
C HIS A 231 -23.34 8.83 1.04
N ILE A 232 -24.66 8.90 0.83
CA ILE A 232 -25.27 9.34 -0.43
C ILE A 232 -24.99 10.82 -0.68
N ALA A 233 -25.32 11.69 0.27
CA ALA A 233 -25.15 13.14 0.14
C ALA A 233 -23.71 13.57 -0.15
N LYS A 234 -22.73 12.84 0.43
CA LYS A 234 -21.29 13.09 0.23
C LYS A 234 -20.66 12.22 -0.86
N ARG A 235 -21.47 11.44 -1.59
CA ARG A 235 -21.07 10.59 -2.72
C ARG A 235 -19.93 9.62 -2.35
N HIS A 236 -19.92 9.10 -1.12
CA HIS A 236 -18.82 8.30 -0.57
C HIS A 236 -18.56 7.03 -1.39
N SER A 237 -19.62 6.33 -1.80
CA SER A 237 -19.52 5.12 -2.62
C SER A 237 -18.84 5.45 -3.96
N LEU A 238 -19.29 6.53 -4.62
CA LEU A 238 -18.74 7.01 -5.88
C LEU A 238 -17.27 7.44 -5.76
N ARG A 239 -16.94 8.21 -4.72
CA ARG A 239 -15.56 8.62 -4.37
C ARG A 239 -14.66 7.40 -4.17
N SER A 240 -15.13 6.38 -3.44
CA SER A 240 -14.38 5.14 -3.24
C SER A 240 -14.16 4.36 -4.54
N MET A 241 -15.20 4.23 -5.37
CA MET A 241 -15.13 3.57 -6.67
C MET A 241 -14.12 4.25 -7.59
N PHE A 242 -14.19 5.57 -7.78
CA PHE A 242 -13.27 6.27 -8.67
C PHE A 242 -11.84 6.33 -8.14
N ARG A 243 -11.63 6.40 -6.82
CA ARG A 243 -10.28 6.25 -6.22
C ARG A 243 -9.67 4.87 -6.53
N GLY A 244 -10.48 3.81 -6.40
CA GLY A 244 -10.06 2.44 -6.76
C GLY A 244 -9.76 2.30 -8.25
N PHE A 245 -10.66 2.81 -9.09
CA PHE A 245 -10.53 2.81 -10.55
C PHE A 245 -9.26 3.53 -11.00
N ALA A 246 -8.99 4.74 -10.50
CA ALA A 246 -7.80 5.52 -10.84
C ALA A 246 -6.51 4.78 -10.48
N ARG A 247 -6.43 4.18 -9.29
CA ARG A 247 -5.28 3.34 -8.89
C ARG A 247 -5.09 2.15 -9.81
N ARG A 248 -6.17 1.50 -10.25
CA ARG A 248 -6.08 0.36 -11.15
C ARG A 248 -5.62 0.77 -12.55
N MET A 249 -6.14 1.88 -13.08
CA MET A 249 -5.67 2.43 -14.36
C MET A 249 -4.19 2.77 -14.31
N PHE A 250 -3.69 3.29 -13.20
CA PHE A 250 -2.26 3.51 -13.02
C PHE A 250 -1.44 2.21 -13.08
N ILE A 251 -1.88 1.16 -12.39
CA ILE A 251 -1.21 -0.16 -12.46
C ILE A 251 -1.26 -0.72 -13.90
N LEU A 252 -2.40 -0.59 -14.58
CA LEU A 252 -2.57 -1.02 -15.97
C LEU A 252 -1.55 -0.31 -16.88
N LEU A 253 -1.41 1.01 -16.75
CA LEU A 253 -0.45 1.79 -17.54
C LEU A 253 1.00 1.38 -17.29
N LEU A 254 1.34 0.96 -16.05
CA LEU A 254 2.69 0.51 -15.72
C LEU A 254 2.99 -0.93 -16.16
N THR A 255 1.98 -1.80 -16.18
CA THR A 255 2.16 -3.25 -16.38
C THR A 255 1.76 -3.74 -17.76
N GLY A 256 0.91 -3.00 -18.49
CA GLY A 256 0.35 -3.42 -19.77
C GLY A 256 -0.65 -4.58 -19.69
N ASN A 257 -1.01 -5.05 -18.48
CA ASN A 257 -1.87 -6.20 -18.30
C ASN A 257 -3.36 -5.81 -18.32
N ASP A 258 -4.01 -6.01 -19.46
CA ASP A 258 -5.43 -5.75 -19.68
C ASP A 258 -6.32 -6.83 -19.05
N THR A 259 -6.67 -6.67 -17.77
CA THR A 259 -7.94 -7.23 -17.30
C THR A 259 -8.99 -6.15 -17.51
N GLY A 260 -9.79 -6.27 -18.57
CA GLY A 260 -10.69 -5.22 -19.04
C GLY A 260 -11.57 -4.58 -17.95
N ILE A 261 -11.79 -3.27 -18.10
CA ILE A 261 -12.55 -2.40 -17.19
C ILE A 261 -13.95 -2.95 -16.88
N VAL A 262 -14.62 -3.54 -17.87
CA VAL A 262 -15.97 -4.11 -17.75
C VAL A 262 -15.98 -5.36 -16.86
N GLY A 263 -14.97 -6.21 -16.98
CA GLY A 263 -14.82 -7.40 -16.13
C GLY A 263 -14.56 -7.03 -14.66
N TYR A 264 -13.87 -5.92 -14.40
CA TYR A 264 -13.68 -5.42 -13.04
C TYR A 264 -14.98 -4.88 -12.43
N LEU A 265 -15.69 -3.99 -13.12
CA LEU A 265 -16.95 -3.43 -12.59
C LEU A 265 -18.00 -4.53 -12.34
N ALA A 266 -18.08 -5.53 -13.23
CA ALA A 266 -18.97 -6.69 -13.06
C ALA A 266 -18.51 -7.64 -11.94
N ALA A 267 -17.21 -7.95 -11.84
CA ALA A 267 -16.67 -8.80 -10.77
C ALA A 267 -16.63 -8.12 -9.38
N ASN A 268 -16.92 -6.82 -9.32
CA ASN A 268 -16.92 -6.02 -8.08
C ASN A 268 -18.32 -5.51 -7.71
N ALA A 269 -19.39 -6.08 -8.28
CA ALA A 269 -20.74 -5.88 -7.72
C ALA A 269 -20.81 -6.35 -6.25
N ASP A 270 -20.09 -7.43 -5.91
CA ASP A 270 -19.88 -7.86 -4.51
C ASP A 270 -18.89 -6.97 -3.74
N ALA A 271 -18.07 -6.15 -4.41
CA ALA A 271 -17.19 -5.21 -3.71
C ALA A 271 -17.96 -4.10 -3.02
N LEU A 272 -19.21 -3.83 -3.41
CA LEU A 272 -20.12 -2.95 -2.67
C LEU A 272 -20.45 -3.49 -1.28
N LYS A 273 -20.73 -4.80 -1.19
CA LYS A 273 -21.03 -5.47 0.09
C LYS A 273 -19.82 -5.45 1.04
N GLY A 274 -18.62 -5.29 0.50
CA GLY A 274 -17.36 -5.16 1.22
C GLY A 274 -16.71 -3.78 1.10
N LEU A 275 -17.45 -2.74 0.68
CA LEU A 275 -16.89 -1.39 0.57
C LEU A 275 -16.58 -0.88 1.97
N GLN A 276 -15.32 -1.01 2.36
CA GLN A 276 -14.82 -0.39 3.56
C GLN A 276 -14.56 1.08 3.27
N TYR A 277 -15.33 1.96 3.90
CA TYR A 277 -15.03 3.38 3.81
C TYR A 277 -13.79 3.72 4.62
N SER A 278 -13.02 4.71 4.15
CA SER A 278 -11.90 5.20 4.94
C SER A 278 -12.41 5.88 6.20
N ARG A 279 -11.64 5.81 7.29
CA ARG A 279 -11.99 6.42 8.59
C ARG A 279 -12.45 7.89 8.48
N SER A 280 -11.87 8.65 7.55
CA SER A 280 -12.27 10.03 7.28
C SER A 280 -13.69 10.16 6.73
N LEU A 281 -14.13 9.24 5.86
CA LEU A 281 -15.47 9.24 5.28
C LEU A 281 -16.50 8.80 6.30
N GLU A 282 -16.16 7.82 7.14
CA GLU A 282 -16.99 7.43 8.28
C GLU A 282 -17.21 8.61 9.25
N THR A 283 -16.13 9.33 9.59
CA THR A 283 -16.22 10.51 10.46
C THR A 283 -17.04 11.63 9.80
N GLU A 284 -16.91 11.80 8.48
CA GLU A 284 -17.72 12.75 7.70
C GLU A 284 -19.20 12.37 7.71
N ALA A 285 -19.52 11.08 7.55
CA ALA A 285 -20.88 10.55 7.61
C ALA A 285 -21.50 10.65 9.02
N ASP A 286 -20.75 10.35 10.08
CA ASP A 286 -21.19 10.54 11.48
C ASP A 286 -21.59 12.00 11.73
N ASN A 287 -20.72 12.92 11.33
CA ASN A 287 -20.90 14.36 11.54
C ASN A 287 -22.09 14.90 10.76
N GLU A 288 -22.22 14.51 9.50
CA GLU A 288 -23.35 14.95 8.66
C GLU A 288 -24.66 14.30 9.11
N GLY A 289 -24.64 13.03 9.52
CA GLY A 289 -25.79 12.31 10.05
C GLY A 289 -26.34 12.99 11.32
N MET A 290 -25.46 13.39 12.24
CA MET A 290 -25.88 14.17 13.41
C MET A 290 -26.47 15.55 13.03
N LYS A 291 -25.95 16.22 11.98
CA LYS A 291 -26.55 17.47 11.48
C LYS A 291 -27.93 17.23 10.89
N LEU A 292 -28.12 16.16 10.12
CA LEU A 292 -29.41 15.77 9.56
C LEU A 292 -30.41 15.49 10.67
N MET A 293 -30.03 14.69 11.68
CA MET A 293 -30.87 14.43 12.86
C MET A 293 -31.25 15.73 13.59
N ALA A 294 -30.27 16.58 13.91
CA ALA A 294 -30.52 17.84 14.61
C ALA A 294 -31.40 18.80 13.78
N GLY A 295 -31.18 18.88 12.47
CA GLY A 295 -32.00 19.67 11.54
C GLY A 295 -33.45 19.19 11.45
N SER A 296 -33.68 17.90 11.71
CA SER A 296 -35.02 17.29 11.80
C SER A 296 -35.62 17.32 13.21
N GLY A 297 -34.98 18.01 14.16
CA GLY A 297 -35.44 18.14 15.54
C GLY A 297 -35.27 16.90 16.41
N LEU A 298 -34.40 15.96 16.00
CA LEU A 298 -34.12 14.72 16.74
C LEU A 298 -32.91 14.86 17.66
N ASN A 299 -32.89 14.04 18.71
CA ASN A 299 -31.76 13.97 19.63
C ASN A 299 -30.60 13.20 18.99
N THR A 300 -29.45 13.85 18.83
CA THR A 300 -28.24 13.26 18.25
C THR A 300 -27.60 12.16 19.11
N GLU A 301 -28.04 11.99 20.36
CA GLU A 301 -27.67 10.86 21.22
C GLU A 301 -27.95 9.49 20.57
N GLY A 302 -28.95 9.42 19.67
CA GLY A 302 -29.24 8.21 18.88
C GLY A 302 -28.02 7.69 18.11
N MET A 303 -27.12 8.56 17.67
CA MET A 303 -25.87 8.16 17.01
C MET A 303 -24.92 7.42 17.97
N LEU A 304 -24.79 7.90 19.21
CA LEU A 304 -23.97 7.23 20.21
C LEU A 304 -24.60 5.90 20.64
N GLN A 305 -25.93 5.87 20.78
CA GLN A 305 -26.70 4.67 21.09
C GLN A 305 -26.53 3.59 20.01
N LEU A 306 -26.67 3.95 18.73
CA LEU A 306 -26.44 3.07 17.58
C LEU A 306 -25.02 2.48 17.61
N MET A 307 -24.00 3.32 17.79
CA MET A 307 -22.60 2.85 17.83
C MET A 307 -22.34 1.89 18.99
N ASN A 308 -22.94 2.14 20.16
CA ASN A 308 -22.82 1.24 21.31
C ASN A 308 -23.53 -0.10 21.05
N MET A 309 -24.72 -0.09 20.42
CA MET A 309 -25.44 -1.31 20.03
C MET A 309 -24.58 -2.16 19.07
N LEU A 310 -24.02 -1.55 18.03
CA LEU A 310 -23.16 -2.24 17.06
C LEU A 310 -21.90 -2.81 17.70
N GLN A 311 -21.29 -2.08 18.65
CA GLN A 311 -20.13 -2.57 19.39
C GLN A 311 -20.48 -3.78 20.28
N GLN A 312 -21.67 -3.77 20.90
CA GLN A 312 -22.14 -4.89 21.72
C GLN A 312 -22.39 -6.15 20.87
N GLU A 313 -23.03 -6.00 19.70
CA GLU A 313 -23.25 -7.12 18.77
C GLU A 313 -21.94 -7.77 18.30
N ALA A 314 -20.87 -6.98 18.15
CA ALA A 314 -19.56 -7.49 17.75
C ALA A 314 -18.72 -8.09 18.88
N ALA A 315 -19.01 -7.77 20.15
CA ALA A 315 -18.20 -8.23 21.29
C ALA A 315 -18.35 -9.73 21.61
N GLY A 316 -19.34 -10.42 21.02
CA GLY A 316 -19.65 -11.82 21.29
C GLY A 316 -19.66 -12.76 20.06
N LYS A 317 -19.30 -12.28 18.87
CA LYS A 317 -19.39 -13.01 17.59
C LYS A 317 -18.23 -12.59 16.64
N GLU A 318 -18.11 -13.25 15.49
CA GLU A 318 -17.39 -12.68 14.33
C GLU A 318 -17.84 -11.21 14.13
N PRO A 319 -16.94 -10.27 13.76
CA PRO A 319 -17.31 -8.86 13.61
C PRO A 319 -18.56 -8.74 12.74
N ALA A 320 -19.60 -8.05 13.25
CA ALA A 320 -20.82 -7.81 12.50
C ALA A 320 -20.47 -7.30 11.08
N ALA A 321 -21.24 -7.70 10.06
CA ALA A 321 -20.97 -7.27 8.69
C ALA A 321 -20.91 -5.73 8.58
N PHE A 322 -21.78 -5.03 9.33
CA PHE A 322 -21.71 -3.58 9.50
C PHE A 322 -20.35 -3.10 10.02
N MET A 323 -19.77 -3.74 11.03
CA MET A 323 -18.44 -3.34 11.53
C MET A 323 -17.31 -3.66 10.56
N SER A 324 -17.53 -4.60 9.62
CA SER A 324 -16.58 -4.88 8.56
C SER A 324 -16.58 -3.79 7.49
N THR A 325 -17.73 -3.23 7.13
CA THR A 325 -17.87 -2.12 6.15
C THR A 325 -17.68 -0.73 6.79
N HIS A 326 -18.15 -0.57 8.02
CA HIS A 326 -18.14 0.64 8.85
C HIS A 326 -17.48 0.37 10.22
N PRO A 327 -16.15 0.23 10.27
CA PRO A 327 -15.47 -0.08 11.51
C PRO A 327 -15.68 1.01 12.58
N VAL A 328 -16.17 0.59 13.75
CA VAL A 328 -16.31 1.44 14.94
C VAL A 328 -14.97 1.52 15.65
N PHE A 329 -14.40 2.72 15.72
CA PHE A 329 -13.15 2.99 16.42
C PHE A 329 -13.39 3.89 17.63
N LYS A 330 -12.54 3.78 18.65
CA LYS A 330 -12.55 4.68 19.82
C LYS A 330 -12.58 6.16 19.41
N ASP A 331 -11.80 6.53 18.39
CA ASP A 331 -11.73 7.90 17.86
C ASP A 331 -13.07 8.40 17.30
N ARG A 332 -13.89 7.53 16.68
CA ARG A 332 -15.22 7.89 16.17
C ARG A 332 -16.18 8.19 17.33
N LEU A 333 -16.20 7.31 18.34
CA LEU A 333 -17.01 7.53 19.54
C LEU A 333 -16.62 8.82 20.27
N GLU A 334 -15.32 9.12 20.37
CA GLU A 334 -14.83 10.37 20.94
C GLU A 334 -15.24 11.59 20.11
N ASN A 335 -15.13 11.51 18.77
CA ASN A 335 -15.62 12.56 17.87
C ASN A 335 -17.14 12.77 18.00
N ILE A 336 -17.94 11.71 18.01
CA ILE A 336 -19.40 11.78 18.18
C ILE A 336 -19.74 12.49 19.48
N ARG A 337 -19.15 12.06 20.61
CA ARG A 337 -19.36 12.72 21.92
C ARG A 337 -18.94 14.19 21.93
N ALA A 338 -17.88 14.54 21.19
CA ALA A 338 -17.44 15.93 21.07
C ALA A 338 -18.43 16.76 20.24
N GLN A 339 -18.91 16.24 19.11
CA GLN A 339 -19.83 16.92 18.21
C GLN A 339 -21.24 17.09 18.78
N MET A 340 -21.72 16.11 19.55
CA MET A 340 -23.03 16.17 20.21
C MET A 340 -23.19 17.41 21.10
N LYS A 341 -22.10 17.93 21.67
CA LYS A 341 -22.11 19.16 22.49
C LYS A 341 -22.46 20.41 21.67
N ASN A 342 -22.31 20.35 20.35
CA ASN A 342 -22.60 21.46 19.44
C ASN A 342 -24.06 21.49 18.98
N PHE A 343 -24.82 20.41 19.23
CA PHE A 343 -26.24 20.35 18.91
C PHE A 343 -27.04 20.66 20.19
N PRO A 344 -28.15 21.42 20.08
CA PRO A 344 -29.04 21.56 21.21
C PRO A 344 -29.50 20.17 21.61
N THR A 345 -29.37 19.78 22.89
CA THR A 345 -30.04 18.59 23.42
C THR A 345 -31.53 18.87 23.36
N PRO A 346 -32.27 18.33 22.38
CA PRO A 346 -33.71 18.53 22.38
C PRO A 346 -34.22 17.73 23.58
N SER A 347 -35.17 18.27 24.33
CA SER A 347 -35.97 17.48 25.26
C SER A 347 -36.67 16.41 24.42
N SER A 348 -36.05 15.23 24.26
CA SER A 348 -36.53 14.05 23.50
C SER A 348 -37.70 14.43 22.62
N GLY A 349 -37.42 15.12 21.50
CA GLY A 349 -38.46 15.82 20.74
C GLY A 349 -39.56 14.81 20.48
N ASN A 350 -40.70 14.98 21.17
CA ASN A 350 -41.74 13.96 21.22
C ASN A 350 -42.29 13.87 19.80
N ARG A 351 -41.73 12.94 19.02
CA ARG A 351 -42.07 12.64 17.62
C ARG A 351 -42.91 11.38 17.65
N PRO A 352 -44.16 11.44 18.17
CA PRO A 352 -45.02 10.27 18.28
C PRO A 352 -45.29 9.66 16.90
N ASP A 353 -45.19 10.46 15.84
CA ASP A 353 -45.26 9.99 14.47
C ASP A 353 -44.12 9.06 14.08
N LEU A 354 -42.89 9.33 14.54
CA LEU A 354 -41.74 8.44 14.36
C LEU A 354 -41.77 7.26 15.33
N SER A 355 -42.12 7.49 16.60
CA SER A 355 -42.24 6.42 17.60
C SER A 355 -43.28 5.37 17.20
N LYS A 356 -44.42 5.80 16.63
CA LYS A 356 -45.44 4.90 16.11
C LYS A 356 -44.90 4.03 14.98
N LEU A 357 -44.31 4.64 13.94
CA LEU A 357 -43.75 3.89 12.82
C LEU A 357 -42.62 2.95 13.27
N PHE A 358 -41.81 3.36 14.25
CA PHE A 358 -40.79 2.50 14.84
C PHE A 358 -41.42 1.29 15.55
N HIS A 359 -42.51 1.46 16.30
CA HIS A 359 -43.25 0.34 16.88
C HIS A 359 -43.85 -0.58 15.80
N ASP A 360 -44.44 -0.01 14.75
CA ASP A 360 -45.05 -0.76 13.65
C ASP A 360 -44.04 -1.70 12.93
N LEU A 361 -42.72 -1.50 13.09
CA LEU A 361 -41.68 -2.40 12.57
C LEU A 361 -41.59 -3.74 13.30
N TYR A 362 -41.95 -3.78 14.58
CA TYR A 362 -41.80 -4.96 15.44
C TYR A 362 -43.15 -5.61 15.79
N GLU A 363 -44.25 -4.90 15.56
CA GLU A 363 -45.59 -5.49 15.65
C GLU A 363 -45.86 -6.30 14.37
N ASN A 364 -45.77 -7.62 14.49
CA ASN A 364 -46.23 -8.56 13.45
C ASN A 364 -47.73 -8.32 13.20
N TRP A 365 -48.09 -8.05 11.95
CA TRP A 365 -49.50 -8.02 11.50
C TRP A 365 -49.99 -9.42 11.15
#